data_AF-A0A3P8T0X2-F1
#
_entry.id   AF-A0A3P8T0X2-F1
#
_cell.length_a   1.000
_cell.length_b   1.000
_cell.length_c   1.000
_cell.angle_alpha   90.00
_cell.angle_beta   90.00
_cell.angle_gamma   90.00
#
_symmetry.space_group_name_H-M   'P 1'
#
loop_
_entity.id
_entity.type
_entity.pdbx_description
1 polymer ?
#
loop_
_entity_poly.entity_id
_entity_poly.type
_entity_poly.pdbx_seq_one_letter_code
_entity_poly.pdbx_strand_id
1 'polypeptide(L)' 'MDQALQAPCLEALLSKYNPLTTFLLSLQRCDSSSNGTLYKYQARTLNGSRTVNLSDYRGKSVLIVNVATY' A
#
# COMPACT_ATOMS: atom_id res chain seq x y z
N MET A 1 0.56 -12.54 -15.96
CA MET A 1 1.30 -12.66 -14.69
C MET A 1 2.48 -11.72 -14.82
N ASP A 2 2.79 -10.99 -13.75
CA ASP A 2 3.80 -9.93 -13.66
C ASP A 2 3.41 -8.53 -14.17
N GLN A 3 2.73 -7.77 -13.30
CA GLN A 3 3.00 -6.34 -13.18
C GLN A 3 3.53 -6.08 -11.78
N ALA A 4 4.85 -5.85 -11.78
CA ALA A 4 5.68 -5.66 -10.62
C ALA A 4 5.24 -4.47 -9.77
N LEU A 5 5.40 -4.69 -8.47
CA LEU A 5 5.45 -3.71 -7.41
C LEU A 5 6.34 -2.52 -7.80
N GLN A 6 5.72 -1.43 -8.28
CA GLN A 6 6.43 -0.17 -8.47
C GLN A 6 6.68 0.45 -7.09
N ALA A 7 7.84 0.15 -6.51
CA ALA A 7 8.39 0.86 -5.36
C ALA A 7 9.48 1.82 -5.86
N PRO A 8 9.24 3.13 -5.95
CA PRO A 8 10.30 4.10 -6.14
C PRO A 8 10.50 4.85 -4.82
N CYS A 9 11.43 4.39 -3.98
CA CYS A 9 11.95 5.18 -2.86
C CYS A 9 13.41 4.78 -2.52
N LEU A 10 14.19 4.35 -3.51
CA LEU A 10 15.64 4.18 -3.34
C LEU A 10 16.38 4.87 -4.47
N GLU A 11 16.48 6.18 -4.39
CA GLU A 11 17.60 6.97 -4.94
C GLU A 11 17.63 8.29 -4.16
N ALA A 12 18.18 8.23 -2.95
CA ALA A 12 18.46 9.40 -2.12
C ALA A 12 19.84 9.28 -1.48
N LEU A 13 20.87 9.02 -2.28
CA LEU A 13 22.27 9.22 -1.91
C LEU A 13 22.97 9.68 -3.20
N LEU A 14 23.52 10.88 -3.32
CA LEU A 14 24.59 11.38 -2.45
C LEU A 14 24.66 12.92 -2.54
N SER A 15 24.20 13.62 -1.51
CA SER A 15 24.94 14.77 -0.99
C SER A 15 24.36 15.18 0.35
N LYS A 16 25.20 15.05 1.40
CA LYS A 16 25.13 15.85 2.63
C LYS A 16 23.95 15.55 3.57
N TYR A 17 24.21 14.73 4.61
CA TYR A 17 24.24 15.14 6.03
C TYR A 17 23.90 13.98 6.99
N ASN A 18 24.90 13.64 7.82
CA ASN A 18 24.89 13.09 9.18
C ASN A 18 24.11 11.76 9.49
N PRO A 19 24.80 10.67 9.88
CA PRO A 19 24.22 9.32 10.00
C PRO A 19 23.48 9.01 11.32
N LEU A 20 23.20 9.98 12.17
CA LEU A 20 22.74 9.71 13.56
C LEU A 20 21.23 9.82 13.80
N THR A 21 20.38 9.94 12.77
CA THR A 21 18.92 10.11 12.96
C THR A 21 18.04 9.17 12.13
N THR A 22 18.60 8.16 11.45
CA THR A 22 17.83 7.29 10.54
C THR A 22 17.29 6.03 11.22
N PHE A 23 17.08 6.06 12.54
CA PHE A 23 16.54 4.95 13.35
C PHE A 23 15.18 5.31 13.99
N LEU A 24 14.38 6.12 13.31
CA LEU A 24 12.97 6.32 13.65
C LEU A 24 12.14 5.83 12.48
N LEU A 25 11.67 4.59 12.63
CA LEU A 25 10.57 3.92 11.92
C LEU A 25 10.05 4.72 10.73
N SER A 26 10.40 4.30 9.53
CA SER A 26 9.84 4.82 8.28
C SER A 26 8.33 4.56 8.27
N LEU A 27 7.56 5.42 8.93
CA LEU A 27 6.15 5.60 8.64
C LEU A 27 6.13 6.22 7.25
N GLN A 28 6.22 5.38 6.22
CA GLN A 28 6.13 5.79 4.84
C GLN A 28 4.72 6.32 4.64
N ARG A 29 4.56 7.62 4.86
CA ARG A 29 3.30 8.32 4.63
C ARG A 29 3.01 8.16 3.15
N CYS A 30 1.81 7.66 2.81
CA CYS A 30 1.42 7.53 1.43
C CYS A 30 1.53 8.90 0.75
N ASP A 31 2.12 8.91 -0.45
CA ASP A 31 2.16 10.11 -1.26
C ASP A 31 0.74 10.48 -1.70
N SER A 32 0.23 11.58 -1.18
CA SER A 32 -1.09 12.12 -1.52
C SER A 32 -1.17 12.65 -2.94
N SER A 33 -0.04 12.80 -3.64
CA SER A 33 0.00 13.19 -5.06
C SER A 33 -0.42 12.04 -5.99
N SER A 34 -0.39 10.80 -5.50
CA SER A 34 -0.79 9.65 -6.29
C SER A 34 -2.30 9.67 -6.57
N ASN A 35 -2.68 9.68 -7.84
CA ASN A 35 -4.08 9.61 -8.29
C ASN A 35 -4.72 8.20 -8.14
N GLY A 36 -4.00 7.27 -7.52
CA GLY A 36 -4.47 5.91 -7.25
C GLY A 36 -5.42 5.89 -6.06
N THR A 37 -6.59 5.27 -6.21
CA THR A 37 -7.51 5.04 -5.08
C THR A 37 -7.86 3.57 -4.99
N LEU A 38 -8.02 3.08 -3.75
CA LEU A 38 -8.41 1.70 -3.47
C LEU A 38 -9.79 1.35 -4.07
N TYR A 39 -10.65 2.35 -4.27
CA TYR A 39 -12.04 2.18 -4.67
C TYR A 39 -12.26 1.68 -6.11
N LYS A 40 -11.20 1.59 -6.92
CA LYS A 40 -11.26 1.03 -8.28
C LYS A 40 -11.12 -0.49 -8.30
N TYR A 41 -10.74 -1.10 -7.17
CA TYR A 41 -10.49 -2.52 -7.08
C TYR A 41 -11.70 -3.26 -6.52
N GLN A 42 -11.72 -4.57 -6.76
CA GLN A 42 -12.76 -5.47 -6.33
C GLN A 42 -12.12 -6.80 -5.91
N ALA A 43 -12.68 -7.41 -4.88
CA ALA A 43 -12.16 -8.63 -4.27
C ALA A 43 -13.24 -9.71 -4.28
N ARG A 44 -12.84 -10.94 -4.58
CA ARG A 44 -13.73 -12.09 -4.41
C ARG A 44 -13.65 -12.56 -2.96
N THR A 45 -14.80 -12.82 -2.36
CA THR A 45 -14.82 -13.37 -0.99
C THR A 45 -14.26 -14.78 -0.95
N LEU A 46 -13.82 -15.23 0.22
CA LEU A 46 -13.23 -16.56 0.42
C LEU A 46 -14.16 -17.69 -0.04
N ASN A 47 -15.47 -17.54 0.14
CA ASN A 47 -16.48 -18.50 -0.31
C ASN A 47 -16.74 -18.43 -1.84
N GLY A 48 -16.10 -17.53 -2.56
CA GLY A 48 -16.26 -17.37 -4.01
C GLY A 48 -17.65 -16.90 -4.49
N SER A 49 -18.63 -16.81 -3.60
CA SER A 49 -20.04 -16.58 -3.93
C SER A 49 -20.35 -15.14 -4.33
N ARG A 50 -19.58 -14.19 -3.81
CA ARG A 50 -19.76 -12.76 -4.07
C ARG A 50 -18.44 -12.07 -4.37
N THR A 51 -18.51 -11.14 -5.31
CA THR A 51 -17.49 -10.11 -5.56
C THR A 51 -17.89 -8.86 -4.79
N VAL A 52 -16.96 -8.33 -4.01
CA VAL A 52 -17.13 -7.13 -3.19
C VAL A 52 -16.32 -6.01 -3.83
N ASN A 53 -16.97 -4.89 -4.09
CA ASN A 53 -16.30 -3.71 -4.60
C ASN A 53 -15.72 -2.90 -3.44
N LEU A 54 -14.44 -2.54 -3.52
CA LEU A 54 -13.81 -1.75 -2.48
C LEU A 54 -14.36 -0.31 -2.43
N SER A 55 -15.05 0.14 -3.48
CA SER A 55 -15.84 1.37 -3.52
C SER A 55 -16.89 1.48 -2.41
N ASP A 56 -17.43 0.35 -1.94
CA ASP A 56 -18.50 0.31 -0.95
C ASP A 56 -18.00 0.75 0.43
N TYR A 57 -16.68 0.81 0.62
CA TYR A 57 -16.00 1.26 1.83
C TYR A 57 -15.55 2.72 1.77
N ARG A 58 -16.04 3.52 0.81
CA ARG A 58 -15.78 4.97 0.76
C ARG A 58 -16.18 5.64 2.08
N GLY A 59 -15.27 6.47 2.61
CA GLY A 59 -15.47 7.17 3.88
C GLY A 59 -15.28 6.30 5.13
N LYS A 60 -14.82 5.05 4.97
CA LYS A 60 -14.46 4.15 6.08
C LYS A 60 -12.95 3.93 6.10
N SER A 61 -12.40 3.73 7.29
CA SER A 61 -11.02 3.23 7.43
C SER A 61 -10.97 1.74 7.10
N VAL A 62 -10.07 1.35 6.21
CA VAL A 62 -9.91 -0.04 5.74
C VAL A 62 -8.49 -0.51 6.06
N LEU A 63 -8.38 -1.67 6.70
CA LEU A 63 -7.11 -2.36 6.96
C LEU A 63 -7.02 -3.59 6.05
N ILE A 64 -5.97 -3.68 5.24
CA ILE A 64 -5.70 -4.83 4.36
C ILE A 64 -4.62 -5.68 5.03
N VAL A 65 -4.93 -6.95 5.29
CA VAL A 65 -4.00 -7.91 5.92
C VAL A 65 -3.83 -9.11 4.99
N ASN A 66 -2.58 -9.43 4.66
CA ASN A 66 -2.26 -10.68 3.98
C ASN A 66 -2.18 -11.81 5.03
N VAL A 67 -2.95 -12.88 4.83
CA VAL A 67 -3.05 -14.02 5.74
C VAL A 67 -2.68 -15.32 5.00
N ALA A 68 -1.95 -16.21 5.68
CA ALA A 68 -1.61 -17.54 5.22
C ALA A 68 -1.77 -18.54 6.38
N THR A 69 -2.18 -19.77 6.08
CA THR A 69 -2.30 -20.87 7.05
C THR A 69 -1.14 -21.85 6.88
N TYR A 70 -0.77 -22.52 7.97
CA TYR A 70 0.26 -23.57 8.00
C TYR A 70 -0.25 -24.91 7.47
#